data_AF-A0A1S8CAG7-F1
#
_entry.id   AF-A0A1S8CAG7-F1
#
_cell.length_a   1.000
_cell.length_b   1.000
_cell.length_c   1.000
_cell.angle_alpha   90.00
_cell.angle_beta   90.00
_cell.angle_gamma   90.00
#
_symmetry.space_group_name_H-M   'P 1'
#
loop_
_entity.id
_entity.type
_entity.pdbx_description
1 polymer ?
#
loop_
_entity_poly.entity_id
_entity_poly.type
_entity_poly.pdbx_seq_one_letter_code
_entity_poly.pdbx_strand_id
1 'polypeptide(L)'
;ALDGDPMARTALAERVAGPLEAAGGEVLETVRAVLAHGGNLEGTARALFVHPNTVRYRLKRATELTGCSITDPRGAWTLQLALALTRLDGARSLWH
;
A
#
# COMPACT_ATOMS: atom_id res chain seq x y z
N ALA A 1 22.39 -12.79 -8.60
CA ALA A 1 21.85 -11.57 -9.23
C ALA A 1 20.34 -11.71 -9.28
N LEU A 2 19.62 -10.99 -8.41
CA LEU A 2 18.15 -10.91 -8.43
C LEU A 2 17.75 -9.98 -9.59
N ASP A 3 17.91 -10.45 -10.82
CA ASP A 3 17.21 -9.83 -11.92
C ASP A 3 15.72 -10.06 -11.65
N GLY A 4 14.95 -8.99 -11.51
CA GLY A 4 13.70 -9.02 -10.76
C GLY A 4 12.72 -10.02 -11.35
N ASP A 5 12.63 -11.17 -10.69
CA ASP A 5 11.75 -12.28 -11.04
C ASP A 5 10.34 -11.73 -11.27
N PRO A 6 9.85 -11.73 -12.52
CA PRO A 6 8.52 -11.25 -12.85
C PRO A 6 7.45 -11.96 -12.01
N MET A 7 7.63 -13.25 -11.72
CA MET A 7 6.71 -14.01 -10.88
C MET A 7 6.74 -13.51 -9.43
N ALA A 8 7.91 -13.20 -8.87
CA ALA A 8 8.01 -12.63 -7.53
C ALA A 8 7.39 -11.24 -7.43
N ARG A 9 7.51 -10.41 -8.49
CA ARG A 9 6.86 -9.09 -8.56
C ARG A 9 5.34 -9.22 -8.63
N THR A 10 4.84 -10.05 -9.54
CA THR A 10 3.40 -10.34 -9.67
C THR A 10 2.83 -10.92 -8.38
N ALA A 11 3.50 -11.90 -7.77
CA ALA A 11 3.06 -12.50 -6.51
C ALA A 11 3.02 -11.48 -5.35
N LEU A 12 3.97 -10.55 -5.30
CA LEU A 12 3.96 -9.48 -4.29
C LEU A 12 2.81 -8.50 -4.53
N ALA A 13 2.58 -8.10 -5.79
CA ALA A 13 1.47 -7.23 -6.17
C ALA A 13 0.11 -7.88 -5.85
N GLU A 14 -0.08 -9.15 -6.21
CA GLU A 14 -1.32 -9.91 -5.95
C GLU A 14 -1.57 -10.11 -4.46
N ARG A 15 -0.53 -10.36 -3.66
CA ARG A 15 -0.68 -10.56 -2.21
C ARG A 15 -0.96 -9.27 -1.43
N VAL A 16 -0.61 -8.11 -2.00
CA VAL A 16 -0.66 -6.84 -1.26
C VAL A 16 -1.57 -5.82 -1.95
N ALA A 17 -1.29 -5.44 -3.20
CA ALA A 17 -2.08 -4.43 -3.90
C ALA A 17 -3.49 -4.91 -4.20
N GLY A 18 -3.65 -6.16 -4.66
CA GLY A 18 -4.95 -6.76 -4.96
C GLY A 18 -5.95 -6.70 -3.79
N PRO A 19 -5.61 -7.19 -2.58
CA PRO A 19 -6.47 -7.09 -1.41
C PRO A 19 -6.81 -5.66 -1.00
N LEU A 20 -5.87 -4.71 -1.16
CA LEU A 20 -6.11 -3.30 -0.83
C LEU A 20 -7.05 -2.64 -1.83
N GLU A 21 -6.92 -2.95 -3.12
CA GLU A 21 -7.84 -2.48 -4.18
C GLU A 21 -9.24 -3.05 -3.97
N ALA A 22 -9.35 -4.35 -3.67
CA ALA A 22 -10.63 -5.02 -3.42
C ALA A 22 -11.34 -4.53 -2.16
N ALA A 23 -10.59 -4.08 -1.14
CA ALA A 23 -11.15 -3.53 0.10
C ALA A 23 -11.74 -2.12 -0.05
N GLY A 24 -11.62 -1.50 -1.22
CA GLY A 24 -12.17 -0.19 -1.54
C GLY A 24 -11.12 0.92 -1.57
N GLY A 25 -11.41 1.96 -2.37
CA GLY A 25 -10.47 3.04 -2.66
C GLY A 25 -9.94 3.76 -1.41
N GLU A 26 -10.75 3.85 -0.35
CA GLU A 26 -10.37 4.59 0.86
C GLU A 26 -9.24 3.93 1.66
N VAL A 27 -9.20 2.60 1.75
CA VAL A 27 -8.16 1.87 2.50
C VAL A 27 -6.82 2.02 1.78
N LEU A 28 -6.84 1.75 0.48
CA LEU A 28 -5.68 1.89 -0.38
C LEU A 28 -5.16 3.34 -0.40
N GLU A 29 -6.06 4.32 -0.50
CA GLU A 29 -5.68 5.74 -0.44
C GLU A 29 -5.08 6.13 0.90
N THR A 30 -5.63 5.60 1.99
CA THR A 30 -5.05 5.84 3.32
C THR A 30 -3.65 5.27 3.44
N VAL A 31 -3.39 4.05 2.94
CA VAL A 31 -2.05 3.47 2.94
C VAL A 31 -1.08 4.32 2.12
N ARG A 32 -1.48 4.76 0.92
CA ARG A 32 -0.65 5.64 0.08
C ARG A 32 -0.32 6.95 0.78
N ALA A 33 -1.31 7.61 1.36
CA ALA A 33 -1.11 8.87 2.06
C ALA A 33 -0.17 8.71 3.27
N VAL A 34 -0.34 7.67 4.08
CA VAL A 34 0.54 7.45 5.24
C VAL A 34 1.98 7.20 4.81
N LEU A 35 2.21 6.42 3.75
CA LEU A 35 3.55 6.22 3.19
C LEU A 35 4.14 7.53 2.65
N ALA A 36 3.34 8.35 1.95
CA ALA A 36 3.77 9.65 1.43
C ALA A 36 4.12 10.65 2.55
N HIS A 37 3.47 10.53 3.71
CA HIS A 37 3.75 11.33 4.91
C HIS A 37 4.75 10.68 5.87
N GLY A 38 5.54 9.68 5.42
CA GLY A 38 6.58 9.06 6.23
C GLY A 38 6.08 8.36 7.50
N GLY A 39 4.85 7.84 7.47
CA GLY A 39 4.21 7.21 8.63
C GLY A 39 3.47 8.18 9.56
N ASN A 40 3.45 9.49 9.26
CA ASN A 40 2.78 10.47 10.11
C ASN A 40 1.25 10.40 10.00
N LEU A 41 0.61 9.81 11.01
CA LEU A 41 -0.85 9.61 11.06
C LEU A 41 -1.64 10.92 11.14
N GLU A 42 -1.14 11.90 11.90
CA GLU A 42 -1.80 13.20 12.06
C GLU A 42 -1.70 14.05 10.78
N GLY A 43 -0.55 13.99 10.11
CA GLY A 43 -0.36 14.60 8.78
C GLY A 43 -1.30 13.99 7.75
N THR A 44 -1.40 12.66 7.76
CA THR A 44 -2.29 11.91 6.86
C THR A 44 -3.76 12.22 7.12
N ALA A 45 -4.19 12.25 8.39
CA ALA A 45 -5.56 12.56 8.76
C ALA A 45 -5.99 13.94 8.22
N ARG A 46 -5.12 14.95 8.35
CA ARG A 46 -5.34 16.28 7.77
C ARG A 46 -5.38 16.27 6.25
N ALA A 47 -4.46 15.56 5.59
CA ALA A 47 -4.41 15.49 4.13
C ALA A 47 -5.66 14.80 3.54
N LEU A 48 -6.21 13.82 4.24
CA LEU A 48 -7.39 13.07 3.82
C LEU A 48 -8.71 13.66 4.35
N PHE A 49 -8.67 14.75 5.13
CA PHE A 49 -9.83 15.35 5.79
C PHE A 49 -10.65 14.35 6.62
N VAL A 50 -9.97 13.48 7.36
CA VAL A 50 -10.59 12.50 8.27
C VAL A 50 -10.03 12.61 9.68
N HIS A 51 -10.70 11.98 10.64
CA HIS A 51 -10.20 11.86 11.99
C HIS A 51 -9.00 10.87 12.07
N PRO A 52 -7.97 11.08 12.92
CA PRO A 52 -6.85 10.15 13.08
C PRO A 52 -7.27 8.71 13.41
N ASN A 53 -8.39 8.51 14.13
CA ASN A 53 -8.94 7.17 14.38
C ASN A 53 -9.40 6.46 13.11
N THR A 54 -9.94 7.20 12.13
CA THR A 54 -10.32 6.63 10.83
C THR A 54 -9.08 6.14 10.08
N VAL A 55 -7.97 6.89 10.15
CA VAL A 55 -6.67 6.45 9.59
C VAL A 55 -6.22 5.15 10.26
N ARG A 56 -6.19 5.11 11.60
CA ARG A 56 -5.79 3.90 12.36
C ARG A 56 -6.67 2.69 12.03
N TYR A 57 -7.98 2.89 11.93
CA TYR A 57 -8.93 1.84 11.56
C TYR A 57 -8.64 1.29 10.16
N ARG A 58 -8.48 2.16 9.16
CA ARG A 58 -8.17 1.74 7.79
C ARG A 58 -6.80 1.05 7.69
N LEU A 59 -5.80 1.49 8.46
CA LEU A 59 -4.48 0.84 8.53
C LEU A 59 -4.55 -0.54 9.19
N LYS A 60 -5.34 -0.68 10.26
CA LYS A 60 -5.60 -2.00 10.87
C LYS A 60 -6.23 -2.93 9.85
N ARG A 61 -7.23 -2.44 9.09
CA ARG A 61 -7.86 -3.21 8.02
C ARG A 61 -6.86 -3.61 6.93
N ALA A 62 -5.98 -2.70 6.50
CA ALA A 62 -4.92 -3.00 5.55
C ALA A 62 -3.98 -4.10 6.06
N THR A 63 -3.67 -4.10 7.36
CA THR A 63 -2.83 -5.11 8.00
C THR A 63 -3.53 -6.48 8.01
N GLU A 64 -4.81 -6.51 8.35
CA GLU A 64 -5.62 -7.75 8.32
C GLU A 64 -5.69 -8.37 6.92
N LEU A 65 -5.74 -7.55 5.87
CA LEU A 65 -5.84 -8.01 4.48
C LEU A 65 -4.52 -8.50 3.89
N THR A 66 -3.40 -7.87 4.27
CA THR A 66 -2.10 -8.07 3.61
C THR A 66 -1.08 -8.79 4.50
N GLY A 67 -1.36 -8.90 5.80
CA GLY A 67 -0.41 -9.32 6.82
C GLY A 67 0.73 -8.31 7.06
N CYS A 68 0.71 -7.15 6.41
CA CYS A 68 1.79 -6.16 6.46
C CYS A 68 1.33 -4.95 7.28
N SER A 69 2.04 -4.66 8.38
CA SER A 69 1.77 -3.46 9.20
C SER A 69 2.62 -2.27 8.73
N ILE A 70 2.01 -1.09 8.66
CA ILE A 70 2.73 0.15 8.36
C ILE A 70 3.60 0.63 9.53
N THR A 71 3.34 0.16 10.75
CA THR A 71 4.13 0.52 11.95
C THR A 71 5.37 -0.36 12.11
N ASP A 72 5.46 -1.45 11.36
CA ASP A 72 6.65 -2.29 11.28
C ASP A 72 7.50 -1.86 10.06
N PRO A 73 8.81 -1.56 10.21
CA PRO A 73 9.63 -1.11 9.09
C PRO A 73 9.63 -2.06 7.90
N ARG A 74 9.61 -3.38 8.14
CA ARG A 74 9.58 -4.38 7.07
C ARG A 74 8.21 -4.41 6.39
N GLY A 75 7.13 -4.34 7.15
CA GLY A 75 5.77 -4.23 6.62
C GLY A 75 5.57 -2.97 5.79
N ALA A 76 6.03 -1.81 6.28
CA ALA A 76 5.98 -0.54 5.56
C ALA A 76 6.75 -0.60 4.23
N TRP A 77 7.96 -1.14 4.24
CA TRP A 77 8.75 -1.34 3.02
C TRP A 77 8.05 -2.29 2.03
N THR A 78 7.47 -3.37 2.53
CA THR A 78 6.73 -4.34 1.70
C THR A 78 5.53 -3.69 1.01
N LEU A 79 4.75 -2.89 1.76
CA LEU A 79 3.64 -2.12 1.22
C LEU A 79 4.11 -1.13 0.15
N GLN A 80 5.17 -0.37 0.43
CA GLN A 80 5.72 0.60 -0.50
C GLN A 80 6.21 -0.04 -1.80
N LEU A 81 6.95 -1.14 -1.70
CA LEU A 81 7.46 -1.87 -2.86
C LEU A 81 6.32 -2.46 -3.70
N ALA A 82 5.34 -3.09 -3.07
CA ALA A 82 4.19 -3.67 -3.77
C ALA A 82 3.42 -2.60 -4.56
N LEU A 83 3.10 -1.47 -3.91
CA LEU A 83 2.37 -0.37 -4.56
C LEU A 83 3.17 0.28 -5.70
N ALA A 84 4.49 0.39 -5.56
CA ALA A 84 5.36 0.89 -6.62
C ALA A 84 5.38 -0.05 -7.83
N LEU A 85 5.49 -1.36 -7.61
CA LEU A 85 5.47 -2.37 -8.67
C LEU A 85 4.14 -2.38 -9.43
N THR A 86 3.01 -2.39 -8.73
CA THR A 86 1.68 -2.32 -9.35
C THR A 86 1.51 -1.08 -10.23
N ARG A 87 2.02 0.07 -9.78
CA ARG A 87 2.00 1.31 -10.58
C ARG A 87 2.84 1.18 -11.85
N LEU A 88 4.03 0.58 -11.76
CA LEU A 88 4.93 0.41 -12.90
C LEU A 88 4.39 -0.61 -13.92
N ASP A 89 3.74 -1.66 -13.46
CA ASP A 89 3.15 -2.68 -14.33
C ASP A 89 1.89 -2.13 -15.03
N GLY A 90 1.05 -1.38 -14.31
CA GLY A 90 -0.07 -0.65 -14.92
C GLY A 90 0.39 0.35 -15.99
N ALA A 91 1.47 1.10 -15.71
CA ALA A 91 2.06 2.00 -16.70
C ALA A 91 2.56 1.24 -17.94
N ARG A 92 3.18 0.06 -17.77
CA ARG A 92 3.70 -0.74 -18.89
C ARG A 92 2.59 -1.31 -19.77
N SER A 93 1.48 -1.70 -19.17
CA SER A 93 0.29 -2.22 -19.87
C SER A 93 -0.32 -1.18 -20.81
N LEU A 94 -0.27 0.11 -20.47
CA LEU A 94 -0.83 1.19 -21.28
C LEU A 94 -0.06 1.49 -22.58
N TRP A 95 1.16 0.96 -22.73
CA TRP A 95 1.99 1.16 -23.93
C TRP A 95 1.93 -0.02 -24.92
N HIS A 96 1.07 -1.01 -24.65
CA HIS A 96 0.78 -2.15 -25.51
C HIS A 96 -0.66 -2.09 -26.01
#